data_AF-A0A4X1UV26-F1
#
_entry.id   AF-A0A4X1UV26-F1
#
_cell.length_a   1.000
_cell.length_b   1.000
_cell.length_c   1.000
_cell.angle_alpha   90.00
_cell.angle_beta   90.00
_cell.angle_gamma   90.00
#
_symmetry.space_group_name_H-M   'P 1'
#
loop_
_entity.id
_entity.type
_entity.pdbx_description
1 polymer ?
#
loop_
_entity_poly.entity_id
_entity_poly.type
_entity_poly.pdbx_seq_one_letter_code
_entity_poly.pdbx_strand_id
1 'polypeptide(L)'
;MIRVRLKGGSGPRRGRAGVPGEPGRRSSRGRARRGRAGLRRRGPRSPALGPATGSVAHAAAPAVVAAEPTATASEVGAAQRDPGSACASGRRPALGEQKMAVPPTYADLGKSARDVFTKGYGFGLIKLDLKTKSENGLEFTSSGSANTETTKVTGSLETKYRWTEYGLTFTEKWNTDNTLGTEITVEDQLARGLKLTFDSSFSPNTGKKNAKIKTGYKREHVNLGCDVDFDIAGPSIRGALVLGYEGWLAGYQMNFETAKSRVTQSNFAVGYKTDEFQLHTNVNDGTEFGGSIYQKVNKKLETAVNLAWTAGNSNTRFGIAAKYQIDPDACFSAKVNNSSLIGLGYTQTLKPGIKLTLSALLDGKNVNAGGHKLGLGLEFQA
;
A
#
# COMPACT_ATOMS: atom_id res chain seq x y z
N MET A 1 35.30 -33.45 -23.72
CA MET A 1 36.52 -33.32 -22.89
C MET A 1 36.19 -32.38 -21.73
N ILE A 2 36.44 -32.61 -20.44
CA ILE A 2 36.97 -33.70 -19.63
C ILE A 2 36.31 -33.52 -18.24
N ARG A 3 35.92 -34.64 -17.63
CA ARG A 3 35.38 -34.83 -16.26
C ARG A 3 36.53 -34.86 -15.25
N VAL A 4 36.40 -34.23 -14.07
CA VAL A 4 37.18 -34.56 -12.84
C VAL A 4 36.29 -34.21 -11.63
N ARG A 5 35.63 -35.11 -10.88
CA ARG A 5 36.00 -36.29 -10.06
C ARG A 5 36.55 -35.94 -8.67
N LEU A 6 35.65 -36.04 -7.68
CA LEU A 6 35.91 -36.13 -6.23
C LEU A 6 36.56 -37.48 -5.85
N LYS A 7 37.55 -37.43 -4.96
CA LYS A 7 38.04 -38.46 -4.01
C LYS A 7 38.83 -37.68 -2.95
N GLY A 8 38.67 -37.84 -1.64
CA GLY A 8 38.52 -39.06 -0.85
C GLY A 8 39.83 -39.27 -0.09
N GLY A 9 39.87 -38.94 1.20
CA GLY A 9 41.06 -39.08 2.05
C GLY A 9 40.68 -39.66 3.41
N SER A 10 41.29 -40.78 3.77
CA SER A 10 41.04 -41.56 4.98
C SER A 10 42.34 -41.99 5.67
N GLY A 11 42.45 -41.67 6.98
CA GLY A 11 43.22 -42.39 8.03
C GLY A 11 44.68 -41.97 8.29
N PRO A 12 45.34 -42.37 9.43
CA PRO A 12 44.87 -43.32 10.48
C PRO A 12 45.22 -43.04 11.99
N ARG A 13 44.41 -43.67 12.88
CA ARG A 13 44.65 -44.40 14.17
C ARG A 13 45.56 -43.89 15.33
N ARG A 14 44.99 -43.92 16.57
CA ARG A 14 45.36 -44.68 17.82
C ARG A 14 44.55 -44.07 19.01
N GLY A 15 43.98 -44.73 20.03
CA GLY A 15 43.74 -46.12 20.45
C GLY A 15 43.40 -46.17 21.97
N ARG A 16 42.33 -46.92 22.36
CA ARG A 16 42.00 -47.55 23.69
C ARG A 16 41.87 -46.65 24.96
N ALA A 17 41.07 -46.92 26.00
CA ALA A 17 40.12 -47.96 26.42
C ALA A 17 39.37 -47.44 27.70
N GLY A 18 38.23 -48.06 28.08
CA GLY A 18 37.78 -48.11 29.49
C GLY A 18 36.34 -47.65 29.79
N VAL A 19 35.48 -48.61 30.11
CA VAL A 19 34.16 -48.58 30.81
C VAL A 19 34.24 -49.75 31.82
N PRO A 20 33.45 -49.92 32.93
CA PRO A 20 32.28 -49.18 33.47
C PRO A 20 32.36 -48.87 34.99
N GLY A 21 31.31 -48.20 35.51
CA GLY A 21 30.97 -48.23 36.93
C GLY A 21 29.60 -47.63 37.23
N GLU A 22 28.55 -48.46 37.23
CA GLU A 22 27.29 -48.23 37.97
C GLU A 22 27.48 -48.78 39.41
N PRO A 23 26.76 -48.30 40.44
CA PRO A 23 25.53 -49.04 40.79
C PRO A 23 24.39 -48.21 41.42
N GLY A 24 23.14 -48.65 41.18
CA GLY A 24 22.26 -49.06 42.28
C GLY A 24 21.01 -48.24 42.60
N ARG A 25 19.86 -48.71 42.07
CA ARG A 25 18.61 -49.17 42.79
C ARG A 25 18.10 -48.32 43.99
N ARG A 26 16.80 -48.02 44.20
CA ARG A 26 15.57 -48.80 43.98
C ARG A 26 14.33 -48.00 44.46
N SER A 27 13.20 -48.18 43.75
CA SER A 27 11.83 -48.43 44.28
C SER A 27 11.07 -47.27 44.98
N SER A 28 9.74 -47.09 44.92
CA SER A 28 8.64 -47.96 44.51
C SER A 28 7.30 -47.20 44.41
N ARG A 29 6.41 -47.72 43.54
CA ARG A 29 4.95 -47.95 43.67
C ARG A 29 3.98 -46.77 43.83
N GLY A 30 3.07 -46.70 42.85
CA GLY A 30 1.76 -46.07 42.99
C GLY A 30 0.70 -46.96 43.67
N ARG A 31 -0.47 -46.37 43.94
CA ARG A 31 -1.78 -47.05 43.97
C ARG A 31 -2.92 -46.04 43.99
N ALA A 32 -3.89 -46.26 43.11
CA ALA A 32 -5.23 -45.70 43.18
C ALA A 32 -6.09 -46.46 44.22
N ARG A 33 -7.05 -45.79 44.87
CA ARG A 33 -8.41 -46.33 45.08
C ARG A 33 -9.41 -45.30 45.65
N ARG A 34 -10.62 -45.45 45.09
CA ARG A 34 -11.96 -44.92 45.39
C ARG A 34 -12.33 -44.74 46.87
N GLY A 35 -13.17 -43.74 47.13
CA GLY A 35 -14.14 -43.69 48.23
C GLY A 35 -15.41 -42.97 47.77
N ARG A 36 -16.57 -43.62 47.92
CA ARG A 36 -17.92 -43.21 47.49
C ARG A 36 -18.77 -43.05 48.75
N ALA A 37 -19.58 -41.99 48.85
CA ALA A 37 -20.88 -41.89 49.56
C ALA A 37 -21.32 -40.41 49.50
N GLY A 38 -22.51 -39.97 49.13
CA GLY A 38 -23.79 -40.62 48.85
C GLY A 38 -24.90 -39.88 49.62
N LEU A 39 -25.86 -39.25 48.93
CA LEU A 39 -27.27 -38.99 49.33
C LEU A 39 -27.93 -38.07 48.26
N ARG A 40 -28.77 -38.62 47.35
CA ARG A 40 -30.26 -38.62 47.33
C ARG A 40 -30.86 -37.20 47.16
N ARG A 41 -31.88 -36.89 46.35
CA ARG A 41 -32.81 -37.65 45.47
C ARG A 41 -33.68 -36.62 44.69
N ARG A 42 -34.13 -37.04 43.49
CA ARG A 42 -35.42 -36.71 42.78
C ARG A 42 -35.61 -35.32 42.13
N GLY A 43 -35.75 -35.30 40.79
CA GLY A 43 -36.60 -34.35 40.05
C GLY A 43 -38.08 -34.80 40.04
N PRO A 44 -38.94 -34.45 39.06
CA PRO A 44 -38.76 -33.56 37.89
C PRO A 44 -39.95 -32.58 37.64
N ARG A 45 -39.87 -31.86 36.50
CA ARG A 45 -40.95 -31.31 35.63
C ARG A 45 -41.13 -29.79 35.59
N SER A 46 -40.88 -29.26 34.39
CA SER A 46 -41.46 -28.05 33.81
C SER A 46 -42.98 -28.18 33.61
N PRO A 47 -43.67 -27.05 33.45
CA PRO A 47 -44.53 -26.91 32.27
C PRO A 47 -44.28 -25.58 31.52
N ALA A 48 -44.50 -25.65 30.21
CA ALA A 48 -44.44 -24.56 29.26
C ALA A 48 -45.64 -23.61 29.40
N LEU A 49 -45.43 -22.33 29.07
CA LEU A 49 -46.48 -21.36 28.72
C LEU A 49 -45.88 -20.22 27.87
N GLY A 50 -46.26 -20.21 26.59
CA GLY A 50 -46.81 -19.06 25.86
C GLY A 50 -45.93 -17.85 25.50
N PRO A 51 -46.17 -17.21 24.33
CA PRO A 51 -45.19 -16.36 23.65
C PRO A 51 -45.27 -14.89 24.07
N ALA A 52 -44.12 -14.26 24.31
CA ALA A 52 -44.01 -12.80 24.38
C ALA A 52 -43.49 -12.28 23.04
N THR A 53 -44.38 -11.64 22.30
CA THR A 53 -44.11 -10.79 21.15
C THR A 53 -43.08 -9.71 21.51
N GLY A 54 -41.86 -9.84 20.99
CA GLY A 54 -40.79 -8.86 21.11
C GLY A 54 -40.55 -8.18 19.76
N SER A 55 -40.91 -6.90 19.70
CA SER A 55 -40.78 -5.96 18.60
C SER A 55 -39.45 -6.06 17.82
N VAL A 56 -39.56 -6.20 16.50
CA VAL A 56 -38.47 -6.00 15.54
C VAL A 56 -38.20 -4.49 15.47
N ALA A 57 -37.16 -4.03 16.17
CA ALA A 57 -36.64 -2.69 15.98
C ALA A 57 -35.94 -2.62 14.62
N HIS A 58 -36.64 -2.10 13.61
CA HIS A 58 -36.03 -1.59 12.39
C HIS A 58 -35.12 -0.41 12.78
N ALA A 59 -33.80 -0.64 12.79
CA ALA A 59 -32.83 0.45 12.80
C ALA A 59 -32.90 1.15 11.44
N ALA A 60 -33.58 2.29 11.42
CA ALA A 60 -33.70 3.18 10.28
C ALA A 60 -32.31 3.68 9.84
N ALA A 61 -32.04 3.58 8.54
CA ALA A 61 -30.92 4.25 7.91
C ALA A 61 -31.05 5.78 8.05
N PRO A 62 -29.99 6.53 8.37
CA PRO A 62 -30.07 7.98 8.36
C PRO A 62 -30.16 8.49 6.92
N ALA A 63 -31.24 9.21 6.63
CA ALA A 63 -31.49 9.88 5.37
C ALA A 63 -30.41 10.93 5.09
N VAL A 64 -29.83 10.86 3.90
CA VAL A 64 -28.97 11.91 3.33
C VAL A 64 -29.88 13.09 2.97
N VAL A 65 -29.78 14.19 3.72
CA VAL A 65 -30.44 15.45 3.39
C VAL A 65 -29.75 16.04 2.16
N ALA A 66 -30.44 15.98 1.02
CA ALA A 66 -30.11 16.76 -0.16
C ALA A 66 -30.48 18.21 0.11
N ALA A 67 -29.48 19.10 0.10
CA ALA A 67 -29.70 20.54 0.09
C ALA A 67 -29.91 20.97 -1.37
N GLU A 68 -31.14 21.34 -1.73
CA GLU A 68 -31.41 22.13 -2.94
C GLU A 68 -31.11 23.62 -2.65
N PRO A 69 -30.46 24.35 -3.57
CA PRO A 69 -30.32 25.79 -3.45
C PRO A 69 -31.55 26.50 -4.04
N THR A 70 -32.34 27.12 -3.18
CA THR A 70 -33.40 28.06 -3.56
C THR A 70 -32.76 29.38 -4.02
N ALA A 71 -32.77 29.65 -5.32
CA ALA A 71 -32.39 30.94 -5.88
C ALA A 71 -33.61 31.87 -5.89
N THR A 72 -33.61 32.89 -5.04
CA THR A 72 -34.54 34.02 -5.12
C THR A 72 -34.02 35.04 -6.12
N ALA A 73 -34.82 35.28 -7.16
CA ALA A 73 -34.63 36.34 -8.14
C ALA A 73 -35.07 37.69 -7.54
N SER A 74 -34.30 38.75 -7.81
CA SER A 74 -34.70 40.14 -7.62
C SER A 74 -34.62 40.86 -8.96
N GLU A 75 -35.76 41.37 -9.44
CA GLU A 75 -35.90 42.21 -10.64
C GLU A 75 -35.30 43.61 -10.43
N VAL A 76 -34.42 44.06 -11.34
CA VAL A 76 -34.62 45.02 -12.45
C VAL A 76 -34.85 46.48 -12.03
N GLY A 77 -33.85 47.32 -12.31
CA GLY A 77 -33.96 48.77 -12.54
C GLY A 77 -33.39 49.12 -13.93
N ALA A 78 -34.15 49.89 -14.70
CA ALA A 78 -34.04 50.09 -16.14
C ALA A 78 -33.07 51.21 -16.60
N ALA A 79 -32.55 51.08 -17.84
CA ALA A 79 -32.13 52.10 -18.84
C ALA A 79 -31.02 51.46 -19.73
N GLN A 80 -30.90 51.55 -21.07
CA GLN A 80 -31.57 52.24 -22.18
C GLN A 80 -31.06 51.58 -23.50
N ARG A 81 -31.82 51.67 -24.61
CA ARG A 81 -31.66 50.93 -25.88
C ARG A 81 -30.58 51.45 -26.87
N ASP A 82 -29.88 50.50 -27.51
CA ASP A 82 -29.51 50.29 -28.96
C ASP A 82 -28.83 51.37 -29.83
N PRO A 83 -28.23 51.04 -31.03
CA PRO A 83 -28.12 49.75 -31.76
C PRO A 83 -26.73 49.40 -32.35
N GLY A 84 -26.50 48.14 -32.73
CA GLY A 84 -25.42 47.83 -33.70
C GLY A 84 -25.03 46.36 -33.93
N SER A 85 -25.65 45.75 -34.95
CA SER A 85 -25.05 44.77 -35.87
C SER A 85 -24.95 43.27 -35.50
N ALA A 86 -25.65 42.49 -36.35
CA ALA A 86 -25.35 41.15 -36.87
C ALA A 86 -25.60 39.91 -35.99
N CYS A 87 -26.69 39.22 -36.36
CA CYS A 87 -26.88 37.78 -36.17
C CYS A 87 -25.68 36.97 -36.68
N ALA A 88 -25.13 36.13 -35.82
CA ALA A 88 -24.44 34.92 -36.23
C ALA A 88 -24.86 33.77 -35.29
N SER A 89 -25.52 32.77 -35.87
CA SER A 89 -25.94 31.54 -35.23
C SER A 89 -24.73 30.79 -34.65
N GLY A 90 -24.45 30.95 -33.35
CA GLY A 90 -23.46 30.18 -32.62
C GLY A 90 -24.03 28.85 -32.17
N ARG A 91 -23.69 27.77 -32.90
CA ARG A 91 -23.87 26.39 -32.44
C ARG A 91 -23.30 26.26 -31.01
N ARG A 92 -24.08 25.67 -30.09
CA ARG A 92 -23.56 25.15 -28.82
C ARG A 92 -22.32 24.30 -29.15
N PRO A 93 -21.15 24.53 -28.52
CA PRO A 93 -20.03 23.63 -28.72
C PRO A 93 -20.47 22.25 -28.23
N ALA A 94 -20.43 21.29 -29.16
CA ALA A 94 -20.62 19.89 -28.85
C ALA A 94 -19.71 19.54 -27.67
N LEU A 95 -20.27 18.86 -26.67
CA LEU A 95 -19.52 18.15 -25.64
C LEU A 95 -18.43 17.36 -26.37
N GLY A 96 -17.21 17.86 -26.33
CA GLY A 96 -16.08 17.19 -26.95
C GLY A 96 -16.01 15.80 -26.34
N GLU A 97 -15.96 14.78 -27.20
CA GLU A 97 -15.57 13.43 -26.80
C GLU A 97 -14.33 13.55 -25.90
N GLN A 98 -14.54 13.41 -24.59
CA GLN A 98 -13.44 13.22 -23.67
C GLN A 98 -12.86 11.86 -24.03
N LYS A 99 -11.78 11.86 -24.80
CA LYS A 99 -10.89 10.72 -25.01
C LYS A 99 -10.58 10.13 -23.63
N MET A 100 -11.27 9.07 -23.24
CA MET A 100 -11.31 8.72 -21.82
C MET A 100 -9.98 8.09 -21.43
N ALA A 101 -9.43 8.59 -20.32
CA ALA A 101 -8.16 8.11 -19.82
C ALA A 101 -8.31 6.68 -19.31
N VAL A 102 -7.32 5.84 -19.68
CA VAL A 102 -7.15 4.50 -19.10
C VAL A 102 -7.14 4.63 -17.56
N PRO A 103 -8.05 3.95 -16.84
CA PRO A 103 -8.11 4.08 -15.39
C PRO A 103 -6.84 3.52 -14.74
N PRO A 104 -6.46 4.02 -13.55
CA PRO A 104 -5.31 3.52 -12.80
C PRO A 104 -5.53 2.07 -12.33
N THR A 105 -4.47 1.40 -11.89
CA THR A 105 -4.60 0.12 -11.20
C THR A 105 -5.30 0.31 -9.85
N TYR A 106 -5.88 -0.75 -9.28
CA TYR A 106 -6.51 -0.67 -7.96
C TYR A 106 -5.55 -0.12 -6.89
N ALA A 107 -4.28 -0.53 -6.93
CA ALA A 107 -3.24 -0.07 -6.00
C ALA A 107 -2.87 1.41 -6.19
N ASP A 108 -3.16 2.00 -7.35
CA ASP A 108 -2.90 3.41 -7.66
C ASP A 108 -4.11 4.32 -7.38
N LEU A 109 -5.26 3.79 -6.97
CA LEU A 109 -6.44 4.60 -6.61
C LEU A 109 -6.19 5.45 -5.35
N GLY A 110 -6.16 6.78 -5.48
CA GLY A 110 -5.79 7.68 -4.37
C GLY A 110 -4.28 7.81 -4.16
N LYS A 111 -3.46 7.38 -5.14
CA LYS A 111 -2.00 7.54 -5.09
C LYS A 111 -1.57 8.99 -4.92
N SER A 112 -2.22 9.95 -5.59
CA SER A 112 -1.88 11.37 -5.47
C SER A 112 -2.01 11.86 -4.02
N ALA A 113 -3.09 11.53 -3.32
CA ALA A 113 -3.25 11.84 -1.89
C ALA A 113 -2.15 11.16 -1.07
N ARG A 114 -1.93 9.85 -1.28
CA ARG A 114 -0.89 9.08 -0.56
C ARG A 114 0.51 9.62 -0.78
N ASP A 115 0.82 10.09 -1.98
CA ASP A 115 2.11 10.69 -2.33
C ASP A 115 2.36 11.97 -1.54
N VAL A 116 1.34 12.82 -1.31
CA VAL A 116 1.46 14.02 -0.46
C VAL A 116 1.76 13.65 1.01
N PHE A 117 1.24 12.52 1.50
CA PHE A 117 1.52 12.04 2.87
C PHE A 117 2.85 11.31 3.03
N THR A 118 3.47 10.84 1.95
CA THR A 118 4.62 9.92 2.01
C THR A 118 5.90 10.51 1.43
N LYS A 119 5.84 11.21 0.29
CA LYS A 119 7.02 11.82 -0.34
C LYS A 119 7.52 13.01 0.48
N GLY A 120 8.84 13.18 0.54
CA GLY A 120 9.47 14.25 1.33
C GLY A 120 9.62 13.94 2.82
N TYR A 121 9.26 12.73 3.26
CA TYR A 121 9.40 12.30 4.66
C TYR A 121 10.29 11.07 4.77
N GLY A 122 11.30 11.13 5.63
CA GLY A 122 12.24 10.04 5.92
C GLY A 122 12.52 9.92 7.42
N PHE A 123 11.48 9.97 8.26
CA PHE A 123 11.63 10.09 9.71
C PHE A 123 12.46 8.96 10.33
N GLY A 124 13.43 9.29 11.16
CA GLY A 124 14.28 8.34 11.88
C GLY A 124 15.27 7.59 10.99
N LEU A 125 15.48 8.05 9.76
CA LEU A 125 16.35 7.42 8.78
C LEU A 125 17.31 8.46 8.20
N ILE A 126 18.59 8.09 8.10
CA ILE A 126 19.56 8.75 7.23
C ILE A 126 19.63 7.92 5.96
N LYS A 127 19.07 8.44 4.86
CA LYS A 127 18.98 7.78 3.57
C LYS A 127 19.92 8.42 2.57
N LEU A 128 20.65 7.61 1.83
CA LEU A 128 21.49 8.02 0.71
C LEU A 128 21.06 7.21 -0.50
N ASP A 129 20.57 7.88 -1.53
CA ASP A 129 20.16 7.29 -2.81
C ASP A 129 21.11 7.80 -3.91
N LEU A 130 21.68 6.88 -4.69
CA LEU A 130 22.51 7.15 -5.86
C LEU A 130 21.82 6.52 -7.06
N LYS A 131 21.33 7.35 -7.98
CA LYS A 131 20.71 6.94 -9.23
C LYS A 131 21.62 7.33 -10.38
N THR A 132 22.04 6.35 -11.18
CA THR A 132 22.81 6.60 -12.40
C THR A 132 22.05 6.06 -13.59
N LYS A 133 22.02 6.83 -14.68
CA LYS A 133 21.41 6.41 -15.93
C LYS A 133 22.45 6.39 -17.05
N SER A 134 22.73 5.21 -17.58
CA SER A 134 23.61 5.02 -18.73
C SER A 134 22.83 5.15 -20.05
N GLU A 135 23.50 5.63 -21.10
CA GLU A 135 22.94 5.76 -22.45
C GLU A 135 22.49 4.40 -23.02
N ASN A 136 23.14 3.31 -22.63
CA ASN A 136 22.83 1.94 -23.04
C ASN A 136 21.51 1.37 -22.45
N GLY A 137 20.66 2.21 -21.85
CA GLY A 137 19.38 1.81 -21.26
C GLY A 137 19.48 1.13 -19.89
N LEU A 138 20.66 1.19 -19.27
CA LEU A 138 20.94 0.60 -17.97
C LEU A 138 20.89 1.67 -16.87
N GLU A 139 20.06 1.43 -15.86
CA GLU A 139 19.79 2.30 -14.73
C GLU A 139 20.25 1.58 -13.45
N PHE A 140 21.23 2.13 -12.74
CA PHE A 140 21.59 1.63 -11.41
C PHE A 140 21.01 2.55 -10.34
N THR A 141 20.38 1.97 -9.33
CA THR A 141 19.94 2.67 -8.13
C THR A 141 20.55 1.97 -6.92
N SER A 142 21.55 2.59 -6.31
CA SER A 142 22.13 2.14 -5.05
C SER A 142 21.56 2.99 -3.93
N SER A 143 21.04 2.37 -2.88
CA SER A 143 20.50 3.09 -1.73
C SER A 143 21.00 2.50 -0.43
N GLY A 144 21.48 3.35 0.46
CA GLY A 144 21.80 3.03 1.85
C GLY A 144 20.84 3.74 2.79
N SER A 145 20.38 3.07 3.83
CA SER A 145 19.62 3.71 4.90
C SER A 145 20.11 3.26 6.27
N ALA A 146 20.39 4.22 7.14
CA ALA A 146 20.75 4.00 8.53
C ALA A 146 19.60 4.44 9.43
N ASN A 147 19.13 3.55 10.28
CA ASN A 147 18.09 3.86 11.26
C ASN A 147 18.71 4.49 12.51
N THR A 148 18.28 5.70 12.85
CA THR A 148 18.88 6.50 13.92
C THR A 148 18.51 5.99 15.31
N GLU A 149 17.42 5.22 15.43
CA GLU A 149 16.96 4.65 16.71
C GLU A 149 17.62 3.30 16.99
N THR A 150 17.75 2.45 15.96
CA THR A 150 18.23 1.07 16.12
C THR A 150 19.69 0.87 15.70
N THR A 151 20.35 1.92 15.18
CA THR A 151 21.70 1.92 14.59
C THR A 151 21.93 0.90 13.46
N LYS A 152 20.87 0.24 12.98
CA LYS A 152 20.94 -0.70 11.88
C LYS A 152 21.11 0.02 10.56
N VAL A 153 22.04 -0.46 9.75
CA VAL A 153 22.29 0.02 8.39
C VAL A 153 21.81 -1.05 7.41
N THR A 154 21.02 -0.64 6.44
CA THR A 154 20.52 -1.48 5.35
C THR A 154 20.94 -0.88 4.02
N GLY A 155 21.30 -1.73 3.07
CA GLY A 155 21.62 -1.33 1.71
C GLY A 155 20.80 -2.12 0.71
N SER A 156 20.49 -1.49 -0.41
CA SER A 156 19.92 -2.15 -1.58
C SER A 156 20.52 -1.61 -2.86
N LEU A 157 20.71 -2.50 -3.82
CA LEU A 157 21.17 -2.23 -5.17
C LEU A 157 20.10 -2.72 -6.12
N GLU A 158 19.55 -1.82 -6.93
CA GLU A 158 18.64 -2.13 -8.02
C GLU A 158 19.34 -1.85 -9.35
N THR A 159 19.46 -2.86 -10.20
CA THR A 159 19.93 -2.75 -11.58
C THR A 159 18.72 -2.93 -12.49
N LYS A 160 18.35 -1.90 -13.24
CA LYS A 160 17.27 -1.96 -14.22
C LYS A 160 17.84 -1.83 -15.62
N TYR A 161 17.52 -2.77 -16.48
CA TYR A 161 17.95 -2.82 -17.87
C TYR A 161 16.73 -2.83 -18.78
N ARG A 162 16.59 -1.78 -19.60
CA ARG A 162 15.44 -1.58 -20.47
C ARG A 162 15.80 -1.91 -21.91
N TRP A 163 15.13 -2.91 -22.46
CA TRP A 163 15.14 -3.27 -23.87
C TRP A 163 13.88 -2.74 -24.53
N THR A 164 13.90 -1.44 -24.84
CA THR A 164 12.74 -0.71 -25.38
C THR A 164 12.29 -1.22 -26.73
N GLU A 165 13.18 -1.77 -27.56
CA GLU A 165 12.84 -2.35 -28.86
C GLU A 165 11.84 -3.52 -28.75
N TYR A 166 11.91 -4.28 -27.66
CA TYR A 166 11.05 -5.44 -27.42
C TYR A 166 10.09 -5.23 -26.24
N GLY A 167 9.94 -4.00 -25.74
CA GLY A 167 9.10 -3.72 -24.56
C GLY A 167 9.51 -4.51 -23.31
N LEU A 168 10.77 -4.95 -23.23
CA LEU A 168 11.29 -5.79 -22.15
C LEU A 168 12.02 -4.91 -21.13
N THR A 169 11.80 -5.15 -19.85
CA THR A 169 12.62 -4.55 -18.78
C THR A 169 12.98 -5.61 -17.76
N PHE A 170 14.28 -5.80 -17.58
CA PHE A 170 14.86 -6.67 -16.56
C PHE A 170 15.24 -5.80 -15.37
N THR A 171 14.85 -6.19 -14.17
CA THR A 171 15.21 -5.50 -12.93
C THR A 171 15.74 -6.51 -11.93
N GLU A 172 16.99 -6.37 -11.54
CA GLU A 172 17.60 -7.15 -10.47
C GLU A 172 17.72 -6.28 -9.23
N LYS A 173 17.28 -6.81 -8.09
CA LYS A 173 17.33 -6.17 -6.77
C LYS A 173 18.17 -7.04 -5.86
N TRP A 174 19.14 -6.45 -5.19
CA TRP A 174 19.96 -7.13 -4.20
C TRP A 174 20.04 -6.28 -2.93
N ASN A 175 19.73 -6.90 -1.79
CA ASN A 175 19.77 -6.22 -0.50
C ASN A 175 20.86 -6.79 0.40
N THR A 176 21.29 -6.03 1.40
CA THR A 176 22.29 -6.45 2.40
C THR A 176 21.88 -7.67 3.21
N ASP A 177 20.59 -7.99 3.28
CA ASP A 177 20.06 -9.23 3.88
C ASP A 177 20.19 -10.45 2.95
N ASN A 178 21.03 -10.34 1.91
CA ASN A 178 21.25 -11.33 0.85
C ASN A 178 20.00 -11.70 0.05
N THR A 179 18.90 -10.96 0.15
CA THR A 179 17.71 -11.23 -0.65
C THR A 179 17.94 -10.75 -2.08
N LEU A 180 17.82 -11.69 -3.03
CA LEU A 180 17.89 -11.47 -4.47
C LEU A 180 16.49 -11.43 -5.04
N GLY A 181 16.16 -10.38 -5.79
CA GLY A 181 14.93 -10.25 -6.54
C GLY A 181 15.25 -10.09 -8.02
N THR A 182 14.56 -10.83 -8.88
CA THR A 182 14.65 -10.72 -10.33
C THR A 182 13.25 -10.49 -10.87
N GLU A 183 13.05 -9.35 -11.54
CA GLU A 183 11.78 -8.94 -12.10
C GLU A 183 11.95 -8.75 -13.61
N ILE A 184 11.21 -9.54 -14.40
CA ILE A 184 11.18 -9.48 -15.86
C ILE A 184 9.81 -8.94 -16.24
N THR A 185 9.78 -7.82 -16.93
CA THR A 185 8.53 -7.20 -17.39
C THR A 185 8.50 -7.13 -18.90
N VAL A 186 7.35 -7.49 -19.47
CA VAL A 186 7.04 -7.43 -20.90
C VAL A 186 5.81 -6.55 -21.04
N GLU A 187 5.95 -5.42 -21.72
CA GLU A 187 4.85 -4.49 -21.98
C GLU A 187 4.55 -4.41 -23.47
N ASP A 188 3.25 -4.35 -23.80
CA ASP A 188 2.70 -4.03 -25.13
C ASP A 188 3.09 -4.96 -26.29
N GLN A 189 3.72 -6.12 -26.03
CA GLN A 189 4.17 -7.05 -27.08
C GLN A 189 3.06 -7.91 -27.72
N LEU A 190 2.19 -8.53 -26.90
CA LEU A 190 1.11 -9.39 -27.42
C LEU A 190 -0.13 -8.58 -27.81
N ALA A 191 -0.46 -7.58 -26.99
CA ALA A 191 -1.59 -6.69 -27.21
C ALA A 191 -1.28 -5.34 -26.57
N ARG A 192 -1.75 -4.27 -27.21
CA ARG A 192 -1.64 -2.93 -26.66
C ARG A 192 -2.37 -2.85 -25.32
N GLY A 193 -1.66 -2.42 -24.30
CA GLY A 193 -2.14 -2.34 -22.93
C GLY A 193 -1.86 -3.57 -22.07
N LEU A 194 -1.31 -4.64 -22.62
CA LEU A 194 -0.94 -5.83 -21.85
C LEU A 194 0.43 -5.63 -21.20
N LYS A 195 0.51 -5.93 -19.90
CA LYS A 195 1.74 -5.97 -19.12
C LYS A 195 1.85 -7.32 -18.43
N LEU A 196 2.93 -8.04 -18.69
CA LEU A 196 3.26 -9.29 -18.02
C LEU A 196 4.52 -9.06 -17.18
N THR A 197 4.48 -9.44 -15.92
CA THR A 197 5.63 -9.33 -15.01
C THR A 197 5.85 -10.66 -14.33
N PHE A 198 7.03 -11.23 -14.52
CA PHE A 198 7.53 -12.36 -13.76
C PHE A 198 8.49 -11.83 -12.69
N ASP A 199 8.20 -12.09 -11.42
CA ASP A 199 8.94 -11.60 -10.27
C ASP A 199 9.38 -12.81 -9.45
N SER A 200 10.68 -12.96 -9.21
CA SER A 200 11.26 -14.08 -8.48
C SER A 200 12.12 -13.53 -7.36
N SER A 201 11.83 -13.91 -6.12
CA SER A 201 12.58 -13.52 -4.94
C SER A 201 13.18 -14.75 -4.27
N PHE A 202 14.45 -14.66 -3.90
CA PHE A 202 15.18 -15.69 -3.18
C PHE A 202 15.92 -15.09 -1.99
N SER A 203 15.65 -15.61 -0.79
CA SER A 203 16.35 -15.25 0.43
C SER A 203 17.22 -16.43 0.89
N PRO A 204 18.54 -16.42 0.65
CA PRO A 204 19.45 -17.51 0.99
C PRO A 204 19.45 -17.82 2.49
N ASN A 205 19.37 -16.78 3.34
CA ASN A 205 19.43 -16.91 4.79
C ASN A 205 18.30 -17.78 5.37
N THR A 206 17.13 -17.77 4.74
CA THR A 206 15.95 -18.54 5.18
C THR A 206 15.62 -19.70 4.24
N GLY A 207 16.28 -19.77 3.08
CA GLY A 207 15.92 -20.68 1.99
C GLY A 207 14.58 -20.36 1.33
N LYS A 208 13.90 -19.27 1.71
CA LYS A 208 12.57 -18.93 1.18
C LYS A 208 12.71 -18.49 -0.28
N LYS A 209 11.91 -19.14 -1.14
CA LYS A 209 11.72 -18.80 -2.55
C LYS A 209 10.29 -18.35 -2.74
N ASN A 210 10.10 -17.28 -3.49
CA ASN A 210 8.79 -16.82 -3.90
C ASN A 210 8.87 -16.47 -5.39
N ALA A 211 7.88 -16.91 -6.17
CA ALA A 211 7.71 -16.45 -7.54
C ALA A 211 6.31 -15.84 -7.68
N LYS A 212 6.20 -14.71 -8.37
CA LYS A 212 4.94 -14.02 -8.65
C LYS A 212 4.80 -13.77 -10.14
N ILE A 213 3.64 -14.07 -10.68
CA ILE A 213 3.28 -13.74 -12.06
C ILE A 213 2.19 -12.68 -11.99
N LYS A 214 2.46 -11.47 -12.46
CA LYS A 214 1.51 -10.37 -12.51
C LYS A 214 1.12 -10.13 -13.95
N THR A 215 -0.17 -10.16 -14.23
CA THR A 215 -0.75 -9.89 -15.55
C THR A 215 -1.67 -8.69 -15.43
N GLY A 216 -1.32 -7.61 -16.10
CA GLY A 216 -2.13 -6.39 -16.18
C GLY A 216 -2.65 -6.21 -17.61
N TYR A 217 -3.91 -5.88 -17.76
CA TYR A 217 -4.48 -5.47 -19.04
C TYR A 217 -5.23 -4.17 -18.89
N LYS A 218 -4.77 -3.13 -19.59
CA LYS A 218 -5.35 -1.78 -19.54
C LYS A 218 -5.97 -1.44 -20.89
N ARG A 219 -7.21 -0.98 -20.87
CA ARG A 219 -7.95 -0.47 -22.03
C ARG A 219 -8.73 0.78 -21.61
N GLU A 220 -9.34 1.45 -22.58
CA GLU A 220 -10.28 2.54 -22.29
C GLU A 220 -11.36 2.04 -21.32
N HIS A 221 -11.63 2.82 -20.27
CA HIS A 221 -12.55 2.50 -19.15
C HIS A 221 -12.23 1.31 -18.27
N VAL A 222 -11.24 0.46 -18.60
CA VAL A 222 -11.02 -0.80 -17.89
C VAL A 222 -9.54 -1.03 -17.58
N ASN A 223 -9.24 -1.37 -16.33
CA ASN A 223 -7.92 -1.85 -15.93
C ASN A 223 -8.08 -3.13 -15.11
N LEU A 224 -7.54 -4.22 -15.63
CA LEU A 224 -7.54 -5.55 -15.04
C LEU A 224 -6.15 -5.90 -14.55
N GLY A 225 -6.07 -6.50 -13.36
CA GLY A 225 -4.84 -7.05 -12.78
C GLY A 225 -5.10 -8.45 -12.23
N CYS A 226 -4.19 -9.36 -12.47
CA CYS A 226 -4.19 -10.69 -11.89
C CYS A 226 -2.76 -11.03 -11.46
N ASP A 227 -2.53 -11.12 -10.15
CA ASP A 227 -1.26 -11.54 -9.57
C ASP A 227 -1.40 -12.95 -9.02
N VAL A 228 -0.58 -13.89 -9.47
CA VAL A 228 -0.46 -15.22 -8.91
C VAL A 228 0.84 -15.31 -8.14
N ASP A 229 0.76 -15.44 -6.83
CA ASP A 229 1.90 -15.56 -5.91
C ASP A 229 2.10 -17.03 -5.55
N PHE A 230 3.22 -17.60 -5.98
CA PHE A 230 3.66 -18.96 -5.69
C PHE A 230 4.57 -18.94 -4.46
N ASP A 231 3.95 -18.96 -3.28
CA ASP A 231 4.65 -19.20 -2.01
C ASP A 231 4.65 -20.70 -1.69
N ILE A 232 5.62 -21.13 -0.87
CA ILE A 232 5.78 -22.51 -0.38
C ILE A 232 4.54 -22.94 0.42
N ALA A 233 3.87 -22.00 1.09
CA ALA A 233 2.64 -22.24 1.85
C ALA A 233 1.43 -22.56 0.96
N GLY A 234 1.54 -22.33 -0.35
CA GLY A 234 0.49 -22.54 -1.34
C GLY A 234 0.26 -21.30 -2.20
N PRO A 235 -0.16 -21.47 -3.47
CA PRO A 235 -0.46 -20.35 -4.36
C PRO A 235 -1.56 -19.43 -3.80
N SER A 236 -1.40 -18.12 -3.97
CA SER A 236 -2.49 -17.15 -3.79
C SER A 236 -2.74 -16.36 -5.07
N ILE A 237 -4.00 -16.07 -5.35
CA ILE A 237 -4.43 -15.38 -6.57
C ILE A 237 -5.07 -14.08 -6.14
N ARG A 238 -4.49 -12.95 -6.57
CA ARG A 238 -5.03 -11.63 -6.34
C ARG A 238 -5.58 -11.06 -7.64
N GLY A 239 -6.90 -10.88 -7.69
CA GLY A 239 -7.58 -10.22 -8.79
C GLY A 239 -7.83 -8.75 -8.46
N ALA A 240 -7.70 -7.87 -9.44
CA ALA A 240 -8.08 -6.47 -9.36
C ALA A 240 -8.79 -6.05 -10.65
N LEU A 241 -9.86 -5.29 -10.51
CA LEU A 241 -10.61 -4.69 -11.61
C LEU A 241 -10.90 -3.25 -11.25
N VAL A 242 -10.63 -2.32 -12.17
CA VAL A 242 -11.02 -0.92 -12.06
C VAL A 242 -11.77 -0.52 -13.32
N LEU A 243 -12.98 0.00 -13.13
CA LEU A 243 -13.82 0.58 -14.17
C LEU A 243 -13.82 2.10 -14.04
N GLY A 244 -13.76 2.81 -15.16
CA GLY A 244 -13.76 4.27 -15.21
C GLY A 244 -14.82 4.81 -16.16
N TYR A 245 -15.70 5.68 -15.66
CA TYR A 245 -16.78 6.28 -16.43
C TYR A 245 -17.00 7.74 -16.00
N GLU A 246 -16.91 8.70 -16.94
CA GLU A 246 -17.15 10.14 -16.69
C GLU A 246 -16.45 10.69 -15.42
N GLY A 247 -15.18 10.30 -15.21
CA GLY A 247 -14.38 10.69 -14.05
C GLY A 247 -14.61 9.85 -12.79
N TRP A 248 -15.69 9.07 -12.72
CA TRP A 248 -15.89 8.08 -11.67
C TRP A 248 -15.00 6.86 -11.88
N LEU A 249 -14.52 6.29 -10.78
CA LEU A 249 -13.68 5.11 -10.73
C LEU A 249 -14.30 4.12 -9.73
N ALA A 250 -14.59 2.92 -10.18
CA ALA A 250 -15.05 1.82 -9.32
C ALA A 250 -14.02 0.69 -9.37
N GLY A 251 -13.44 0.35 -8.23
CA GLY A 251 -12.42 -0.67 -8.07
C GLY A 251 -12.92 -1.83 -7.23
N TYR A 252 -12.55 -3.04 -7.62
CA TYR A 252 -12.69 -4.24 -6.83
C TYR A 252 -11.37 -4.99 -6.78
N GLN A 253 -10.99 -5.46 -5.61
CA GLN A 253 -9.82 -6.30 -5.40
C GLN A 253 -10.21 -7.51 -4.56
N MET A 254 -9.72 -8.68 -4.95
CA MET A 254 -9.91 -9.90 -4.21
C MET A 254 -8.58 -10.65 -4.06
N ASN A 255 -8.43 -11.38 -2.96
CA ASN A 255 -7.32 -12.30 -2.74
C ASN A 255 -7.86 -13.67 -2.33
N PHE A 256 -7.48 -14.70 -3.08
CA PHE A 256 -7.86 -16.08 -2.84
C PHE A 256 -6.64 -16.91 -2.47
N GLU A 257 -6.66 -17.54 -1.29
CA GLU A 257 -5.60 -18.46 -0.85
C GLU A 257 -5.99 -19.89 -1.17
N THR A 258 -5.25 -20.55 -2.07
CA THR A 258 -5.60 -21.92 -2.52
C THR A 258 -5.40 -22.96 -1.41
N ALA A 259 -4.40 -22.78 -0.55
CA ALA A 259 -4.13 -23.65 0.60
C ALA A 259 -5.32 -23.76 1.58
N LYS A 260 -6.09 -22.68 1.74
CA LYS A 260 -7.30 -22.64 2.57
C LYS A 260 -8.59 -22.74 1.75
N SER A 261 -8.47 -22.69 0.43
CA SER A 261 -9.60 -22.60 -0.52
C SER A 261 -10.62 -21.52 -0.12
N ARG A 262 -10.14 -20.34 0.28
CA ARG A 262 -10.98 -19.26 0.80
C ARG A 262 -10.52 -17.90 0.28
N VAL A 263 -11.48 -17.03 -0.01
CA VAL A 263 -11.23 -15.60 -0.23
C VAL A 263 -10.82 -14.98 1.12
N THR A 264 -9.60 -14.48 1.21
CA THR A 264 -9.07 -13.87 2.44
C THR A 264 -9.10 -12.35 2.43
N GLN A 265 -9.19 -11.73 1.26
CA GLN A 265 -9.38 -10.28 1.14
C GLN A 265 -10.41 -9.97 0.06
N SER A 266 -11.31 -9.04 0.36
CA SER A 266 -12.29 -8.49 -0.57
C SER A 266 -12.41 -6.99 -0.30
N ASN A 267 -11.84 -6.20 -1.19
CA ASN A 267 -11.76 -4.75 -1.05
C ASN A 267 -12.53 -4.08 -2.19
N PHE A 268 -13.33 -3.09 -1.81
CA PHE A 268 -14.07 -2.24 -2.74
C PHE A 268 -13.50 -0.84 -2.67
N ALA A 269 -13.44 -0.16 -3.82
CA ALA A 269 -13.04 1.22 -3.88
C ALA A 269 -13.96 2.00 -4.81
N VAL A 270 -14.34 3.21 -4.43
CA VAL A 270 -15.04 4.16 -5.28
C VAL A 270 -14.29 5.48 -5.22
N GLY A 271 -14.03 6.07 -6.37
CA GLY A 271 -13.36 7.35 -6.46
C GLY A 271 -13.94 8.21 -7.55
N TYR A 272 -13.59 9.48 -7.49
CA TYR A 272 -13.90 10.46 -8.51
C TYR A 272 -12.62 11.24 -8.79
N LYS A 273 -12.24 11.35 -10.06
CA LYS A 273 -10.97 11.95 -10.47
C LYS A 273 -11.22 13.02 -11.53
N THR A 274 -10.77 14.23 -11.21
CA THR A 274 -10.57 15.34 -12.15
C THR A 274 -9.08 15.72 -12.18
N ASP A 275 -8.71 16.75 -12.94
CA ASP A 275 -7.33 17.24 -12.99
C ASP A 275 -6.90 17.90 -11.66
N GLU A 276 -7.83 18.58 -10.99
CA GLU A 276 -7.56 19.37 -9.79
C GLU A 276 -7.95 18.65 -8.50
N PHE A 277 -8.87 17.69 -8.56
CA PHE A 277 -9.47 17.07 -7.40
C PHE A 277 -9.56 15.55 -7.57
N GLN A 278 -9.25 14.80 -6.52
CA GLN A 278 -9.47 13.36 -6.48
C GLN A 278 -10.10 12.97 -5.15
N LEU A 279 -11.27 12.36 -5.22
CA LEU A 279 -11.89 11.65 -4.11
C LEU A 279 -11.60 10.17 -4.26
N HIS A 280 -11.21 9.52 -3.18
CA HIS A 280 -11.05 8.07 -3.14
C HIS A 280 -11.60 7.56 -1.82
N THR A 281 -12.45 6.55 -1.90
CA THR A 281 -13.01 5.84 -0.75
C THR A 281 -12.78 4.36 -0.97
N ASN A 282 -12.50 3.63 0.10
CA ASN A 282 -12.32 2.20 0.05
C ASN A 282 -12.88 1.52 1.30
N VAL A 283 -13.32 0.28 1.12
CA VAL A 283 -13.80 -0.60 2.17
C VAL A 283 -13.03 -1.91 2.04
N ASN A 284 -12.22 -2.24 3.05
CA ASN A 284 -11.48 -3.48 3.09
C ASN A 284 -12.20 -4.48 4.01
N ASP A 285 -12.52 -5.65 3.46
CA ASP A 285 -13.15 -6.78 4.17
C ASP A 285 -14.46 -6.43 4.90
N GLY A 286 -15.12 -5.33 4.51
CA GLY A 286 -16.31 -4.81 5.18
C GLY A 286 -16.07 -4.26 6.59
N THR A 287 -14.82 -4.17 7.03
CA THR A 287 -14.47 -3.81 8.42
C THR A 287 -13.61 -2.55 8.52
N GLU A 288 -12.69 -2.33 7.58
CA GLU A 288 -11.86 -1.12 7.55
C GLU A 288 -12.34 -0.19 6.44
N PHE A 289 -12.63 1.04 6.79
CA PHE A 289 -13.07 2.07 5.87
C PHE A 289 -11.97 3.12 5.75
N GLY A 290 -11.66 3.51 4.52
CA GLY A 290 -10.70 4.54 4.20
C GLY A 290 -11.30 5.55 3.23
N GLY A 291 -10.83 6.79 3.34
CA GLY A 291 -11.23 7.90 2.49
C GLY A 291 -10.07 8.87 2.36
N SER A 292 -9.79 9.32 1.14
CA SER A 292 -8.79 10.35 0.91
C SER A 292 -9.30 11.36 -0.10
N ILE A 293 -8.93 12.61 0.13
CA ILE A 293 -9.22 13.74 -0.74
C ILE A 293 -7.86 14.30 -1.15
N TYR A 294 -7.64 14.46 -2.45
CA TYR A 294 -6.52 15.19 -3.00
C TYR A 294 -7.04 16.44 -3.69
N GLN A 295 -6.39 17.57 -3.46
CA GLN A 295 -6.71 18.82 -4.11
C GLN A 295 -5.44 19.54 -4.51
N LYS A 296 -5.33 19.85 -5.80
CA LYS A 296 -4.32 20.74 -6.34
C LYS A 296 -4.86 22.17 -6.29
N VAL A 297 -4.59 22.86 -5.18
CA VAL A 297 -5.13 24.21 -4.91
C VAL A 297 -4.59 25.23 -5.91
N ASN A 298 -3.30 25.12 -6.26
CA ASN A 298 -2.70 25.90 -7.33
C ASN A 298 -1.46 25.17 -7.89
N LYS A 299 -0.72 25.79 -8.81
CA LYS A 299 0.48 25.18 -9.43
C LYS A 299 1.62 24.89 -8.42
N LYS A 300 1.59 25.50 -7.23
CA LYS A 300 2.60 25.38 -6.18
C LYS A 300 2.12 24.61 -4.94
N LEU A 301 0.82 24.53 -4.69
CA LEU A 301 0.23 23.99 -3.48
C LEU A 301 -0.67 22.79 -3.80
N GLU A 302 -0.32 21.65 -3.24
CA GLU A 302 -1.12 20.44 -3.25
C GLU A 302 -1.49 20.08 -1.81
N THR A 303 -2.74 19.74 -1.55
CA THR A 303 -3.24 19.34 -0.25
C THR A 303 -3.87 17.96 -0.33
N ALA A 304 -3.81 17.24 0.77
CA ALA A 304 -4.46 15.95 0.89
C ALA A 304 -5.05 15.77 2.29
N VAL A 305 -6.21 15.15 2.36
CA VAL A 305 -6.84 14.71 3.59
C VAL A 305 -6.97 13.20 3.52
N ASN A 306 -6.69 12.51 4.62
CA ASN A 306 -6.89 11.08 4.74
C ASN A 306 -7.75 10.81 5.98
N LEU A 307 -8.69 9.90 5.85
CA LEU A 307 -9.67 9.47 6.83
C LEU A 307 -9.66 7.95 6.86
N ALA A 308 -9.60 7.36 8.04
CA ALA A 308 -9.68 5.93 8.22
C ALA A 308 -10.42 5.61 9.51
N TRP A 309 -11.34 4.66 9.46
CA TRP A 309 -12.02 4.15 10.65
C TRP A 309 -12.27 2.64 10.51
N THR A 310 -12.50 1.99 11.64
CA THR A 310 -12.75 0.55 11.69
C THR A 310 -14.14 0.30 12.29
N ALA A 311 -14.95 -0.52 11.65
CA ALA A 311 -16.26 -0.92 12.16
C ALA A 311 -16.13 -1.51 13.57
N GLY A 312 -17.03 -1.13 14.46
CA GLY A 312 -17.00 -1.53 15.86
C GLY A 312 -16.03 -0.74 16.74
N ASN A 313 -15.28 0.22 16.19
CA ASN A 313 -14.45 1.15 16.94
C ASN A 313 -14.92 2.59 16.68
N SER A 314 -15.13 3.37 17.73
CA SER A 314 -15.51 4.79 17.62
C SER A 314 -14.35 5.70 17.22
N ASN A 315 -13.10 5.21 17.31
CA ASN A 315 -11.93 6.00 16.96
C ASN A 315 -11.80 6.16 15.46
N THR A 316 -11.95 7.40 14.99
CA THR A 316 -11.60 7.80 13.63
C THR A 316 -10.15 8.29 13.62
N ARG A 317 -9.37 7.90 12.62
CA ARG A 317 -8.06 8.45 12.33
C ARG A 317 -8.18 9.40 11.16
N PHE A 318 -7.67 10.61 11.34
CA PHE A 318 -7.62 11.56 10.23
C PHE A 318 -6.28 12.27 10.20
N GLY A 319 -5.87 12.63 8.99
CA GLY A 319 -4.66 13.38 8.74
C GLY A 319 -4.89 14.42 7.65
N ILE A 320 -4.18 15.53 7.77
CA ILE A 320 -4.14 16.60 6.77
C ILE A 320 -2.68 16.77 6.38
N ALA A 321 -2.41 16.82 5.09
CA ALA A 321 -1.08 17.06 4.55
C ALA A 321 -1.13 18.14 3.48
N ALA A 322 -0.06 18.89 3.38
CA ALA A 322 0.15 19.92 2.38
C ALA A 322 1.58 19.83 1.87
N LYS A 323 1.73 19.96 0.56
CA LYS A 323 3.00 20.07 -0.14
C LYS A 323 3.02 21.40 -0.86
N TYR A 324 3.98 22.23 -0.51
CA TYR A 324 4.16 23.56 -1.04
C TYR A 324 5.50 23.68 -1.76
N GLN A 325 5.45 23.87 -3.06
CA GLN A 325 6.59 24.17 -3.90
C GLN A 325 6.88 25.68 -3.81
N ILE A 326 7.93 26.03 -3.06
CA ILE A 326 8.31 27.43 -2.83
C ILE A 326 8.84 28.02 -4.16
N ASP A 327 9.80 27.30 -4.74
CA ASP A 327 10.45 27.59 -6.02
C ASP A 327 10.73 26.25 -6.77
N PRO A 328 11.32 26.27 -7.98
CA PRO A 328 11.62 25.05 -8.72
C PRO A 328 12.56 24.06 -8.01
N ASP A 329 13.40 24.55 -7.10
CA ASP A 329 14.47 23.80 -6.44
C ASP A 329 14.14 23.44 -4.98
N ALA A 330 13.15 24.09 -4.37
CA ALA A 330 12.77 23.96 -2.96
C ALA A 330 11.29 23.60 -2.78
N CYS A 331 11.04 22.60 -1.93
CA CYS A 331 9.71 22.12 -1.60
C CYS A 331 9.58 21.91 -0.09
N PHE A 332 8.52 22.44 0.49
CA PHE A 332 8.14 22.21 1.88
C PHE A 332 6.93 21.27 1.94
N SER A 333 6.93 20.32 2.87
CA SER A 333 5.84 19.37 3.09
C SER A 333 5.51 19.34 4.57
N ALA A 334 4.24 19.51 4.92
CA ALA A 334 3.75 19.45 6.29
C ALA A 334 2.56 18.51 6.39
N LYS A 335 2.49 17.73 7.46
CA LYS A 335 1.33 16.89 7.75
C LYS A 335 1.04 16.85 9.24
N VAL A 336 -0.23 16.74 9.57
CA VAL A 336 -0.72 16.62 10.93
C VAL A 336 -1.73 15.48 10.99
N ASN A 337 -1.82 14.81 12.13
CA ASN A 337 -2.86 13.82 12.36
C ASN A 337 -3.57 14.04 13.70
N ASN A 338 -4.69 13.36 13.88
CA ASN A 338 -5.50 13.45 15.10
C ASN A 338 -4.90 12.73 16.32
N SER A 339 -3.73 12.12 16.17
CA SER A 339 -2.90 11.65 17.29
C SER A 339 -1.92 12.73 17.77
N SER A 340 -2.07 13.97 17.29
CA SER A 340 -1.21 15.11 17.58
C SER A 340 0.22 14.97 17.04
N LEU A 341 0.45 14.13 16.03
CA LEU A 341 1.76 14.04 15.38
C LEU A 341 1.86 15.09 14.26
N ILE A 342 2.94 15.85 14.27
CA ILE A 342 3.26 16.88 13.27
C ILE A 342 4.50 16.43 12.50
N GLY A 343 4.34 16.18 11.21
CA GLY A 343 5.43 15.82 10.31
C GLY A 343 5.83 17.01 9.44
N LEU A 344 7.09 17.42 9.50
CA LEU A 344 7.68 18.46 8.68
C LEU A 344 8.72 17.84 7.74
N GLY A 345 8.78 18.35 6.51
CA GLY A 345 9.71 17.92 5.48
C GLY A 345 10.14 19.13 4.66
N TYR A 346 11.44 19.27 4.42
CA TYR A 346 12.01 20.30 3.57
C TYR A 346 12.96 19.64 2.59
N THR A 347 12.70 19.79 1.30
CA THR A 347 13.55 19.27 0.23
C THR A 347 14.14 20.44 -0.55
N GLN A 348 15.46 20.46 -0.67
CA GLN A 348 16.22 21.45 -1.43
C GLN A 348 17.09 20.75 -2.48
N THR A 349 17.02 21.22 -3.71
CA THR A 349 17.96 20.90 -4.76
C THR A 349 19.17 21.81 -4.57
N LEU A 350 20.32 21.23 -4.21
CA LEU A 350 21.55 21.98 -3.91
C LEU A 350 22.34 22.30 -5.18
N LYS A 351 22.36 21.33 -6.10
CA LYS A 351 22.94 21.40 -7.44
C LYS A 351 22.08 20.55 -8.37
N PRO A 352 22.16 20.76 -9.69
CA PRO A 352 21.57 19.83 -10.65
C PRO A 352 22.01 18.39 -10.33
N GLY A 353 21.04 17.51 -10.09
CA GLY A 353 21.29 16.12 -9.71
C GLY A 353 21.49 15.87 -8.21
N ILE A 354 21.57 16.88 -7.34
CA ILE A 354 21.74 16.68 -5.88
C ILE A 354 20.56 17.26 -5.12
N LYS A 355 19.81 16.40 -4.44
CA LYS A 355 18.67 16.78 -3.59
C LYS A 355 18.92 16.40 -2.14
N LEU A 356 18.81 17.37 -1.25
CA LEU A 356 18.82 17.20 0.20
C LEU A 356 17.38 17.28 0.71
N THR A 357 16.96 16.32 1.52
CA THR A 357 15.69 16.32 2.24
C THR A 357 15.92 16.22 3.73
N LEU A 358 15.36 17.15 4.49
CA LEU A 358 15.32 17.12 5.94
C LEU A 358 13.89 16.83 6.37
N SER A 359 13.70 15.96 7.36
CA SER A 359 12.38 15.64 7.87
C SER A 359 12.37 15.51 9.38
N ALA A 360 11.29 15.95 10.02
CA ALA A 360 11.12 15.91 11.47
C ALA A 360 9.69 15.46 11.79
N LEU A 361 9.55 14.46 12.66
CA LEU A 361 8.28 14.06 13.23
C LEU A 361 8.25 14.47 14.70
N LEU A 362 7.37 15.41 15.02
CA LEU A 362 7.18 15.96 16.35
C LEU A 362 5.94 15.34 16.98
N ASP A 363 6.05 14.89 18.23
CA ASP A 363 4.90 14.48 19.03
C ASP A 363 4.34 15.71 19.75
N GLY A 364 3.18 16.19 19.28
CA GLY A 364 2.49 17.34 19.82
C GLY A 364 2.01 17.18 21.26
N LYS A 365 1.88 15.95 21.77
CA LYS A 365 1.55 15.71 23.19
C LYS A 365 2.78 15.87 24.08
N ASN A 366 3.97 15.61 23.54
CA ASN A 366 5.22 15.52 24.30
C ASN A 366 6.32 16.41 23.70
N VAL A 367 5.97 17.59 23.17
CA VAL A 367 6.95 18.50 22.53
C VAL A 367 8.10 18.86 23.47
N ASN A 368 7.81 19.02 24.76
CA ASN A 368 8.80 19.40 25.76
C ASN A 368 9.64 18.21 26.28
N ALA A 369 9.18 16.97 26.07
CA ALA A 369 9.79 15.77 26.62
C ALA A 369 10.58 14.95 25.58
N GLY A 370 10.51 15.33 24.30
CA GLY A 370 11.27 14.71 23.21
C GLY A 370 10.50 13.61 22.47
N GLY A 371 11.22 12.56 22.03
CA GLY A 371 10.65 11.51 21.18
C GLY A 371 10.49 11.91 19.71
N HIS A 372 11.15 12.99 19.29
CA HIS A 372 11.07 13.50 17.93
C HIS A 372 11.98 12.70 17.00
N LYS A 373 11.44 12.28 15.85
CA LYS A 373 12.22 11.53 14.86
C LYS A 373 12.75 12.49 13.80
N LEU A 374 14.07 12.61 13.71
CA LEU A 374 14.73 13.36 12.66
C LEU A 374 15.17 12.43 11.54
N GLY A 375 15.11 12.91 10.31
CA GLY A 375 15.45 12.17 9.13
C GLY A 375 16.18 13.04 8.12
N LEU A 376 17.15 12.45 7.43
CA LEU A 376 17.95 13.11 6.41
C LEU A 376 17.99 12.23 5.17
N GLY A 377 17.68 12.79 4.02
CA GLY A 377 17.75 12.11 2.72
C GLY A 377 18.69 12.87 1.79
N LEU A 378 19.67 12.17 1.21
CA LEU A 378 20.51 12.69 0.14
C LEU A 378 20.29 11.85 -1.11
N GLU A 379 19.77 12.47 -2.16
CA GLU A 379 19.59 11.84 -3.46
C GLU A 379 20.57 12.46 -4.47
N PHE A 380 21.39 11.61 -5.07
CA PHE A 380 22.30 11.93 -6.16
C PHE A 380 21.75 11.29 -7.44
N GLN A 381 21.63 12.08 -8.49
CA GLN A 381 21.15 11.68 -9.80
C GLN A 381 22.20 12.12 -10.83
N ALA A 382 22.74 11.14 -11.55
CA ALA A 382 23.73 11.32 -12.60
C ALA A 382 23.25 10.75 -13.94
#